data_AF-A0A1F6Q375-F1
#
_entry.id   AF-A0A1F6Q375-F1
#
_cell.length_a   1.000
_cell.length_b   1.000
_cell.length_c   1.000
_cell.angle_alpha   90.00
_cell.angle_beta   90.00
_cell.angle_gamma   90.00
#
_symmetry.space_group_name_H-M   'P 1'
#
loop_
_entity.id
_entity.type
_entity.pdbx_description
1 polymer ?
#
loop_
_entity_poly.entity_id
_entity_poly.type
_entity_poly.pdbx_seq_one_letter_code
_entity_poly.pdbx_strand_id
1 'polypeptide(L)'
;MDHILLEVAHNELIGKEKLDFDLYNAHGEIICKKGQKLDPGLVLMLKYTKTYKMDEAGKIEDDSVKHDVDEFVREMLLLGVKKKASKIFIEESKNNVNLSFLINERLQDSASLDLSYFPYIVNKLKEYTSISLFNRQIDLKFTHKDNLIILEILDSNKKQPSSLEEMGISESILKKVKKFLEKKEAVLYTAGFTSDTIPNLDNVEIKTTEAADVFEVIKIISKQKVDKPVGILAQKLVKKLCNNCKEKYRLSREQINEFFMSDEEIEVYFFKPKGCIVCDNTGFSGEIQIHEFFELDKSFLNSLNEDLSDREISKLLKSSGFQGFKYDELKKSLLGLTVINNY
;
A
#
# COMPACT_ATOMS: atom_id res chain seq x y z
N MET A 1 25.02 -14.09 39.44
CA MET A 1 23.62 -14.18 39.91
C MET A 1 22.88 -14.85 38.79
N ASP A 2 22.43 -16.08 39.00
CA ASP A 2 21.68 -16.80 37.97
C ASP A 2 20.37 -16.05 37.74
N HIS A 3 20.22 -15.46 36.56
CA HIS A 3 19.01 -14.76 36.18
C HIS A 3 17.91 -15.80 35.96
N ILE A 4 16.83 -15.70 36.72
CA ILE A 4 15.67 -16.58 36.57
C ILE A 4 14.71 -15.92 35.58
N LEU A 5 14.28 -16.69 34.58
CA LEU A 5 13.29 -16.30 33.60
C LEU A 5 11.89 -16.62 34.15
N LEU A 6 11.06 -15.60 34.41
CA LEU A 6 9.66 -15.76 34.80
C LEU A 6 8.77 -15.76 33.57
N GLU A 7 7.97 -16.80 33.36
CA GLU A 7 7.01 -16.84 32.25
C GLU A 7 5.98 -15.70 32.38
N VAL A 8 5.71 -15.02 31.27
CA VAL A 8 4.75 -13.93 31.15
C VAL A 8 3.54 -14.45 30.41
N ALA A 9 2.40 -14.47 31.08
CA ALA A 9 1.16 -14.95 30.48
C ALA A 9 0.64 -13.96 29.42
N HIS A 10 0.07 -14.49 28.33
CA HIS A 10 -0.40 -13.68 27.20
C HIS A 10 -1.42 -12.60 27.58
N ASN A 11 -2.29 -12.88 28.56
CA ASN A 11 -3.28 -11.93 29.09
C ASN A 11 -2.65 -10.68 29.73
N GLU A 12 -1.41 -10.76 30.22
CA GLU A 12 -0.67 -9.60 30.74
C GLU A 12 -0.16 -8.65 29.64
N LEU A 13 -0.17 -9.11 28.39
CA LEU A 13 0.35 -8.43 27.21
C LEU A 13 -0.77 -7.83 26.35
N ILE A 14 -1.97 -8.41 26.40
CA ILE A 14 -3.14 -7.95 25.65
C ILE A 14 -3.56 -6.54 26.09
N GLY A 15 -3.74 -5.64 25.12
CA GLY A 15 -4.23 -4.27 25.35
C GLY A 15 -3.17 -3.26 25.81
N LYS A 16 -1.91 -3.69 26.04
CA LYS A 16 -0.79 -2.79 26.32
C LYS A 16 -0.24 -2.21 25.02
N GLU A 17 0.06 -0.90 25.00
CA GLU A 17 0.76 -0.27 23.87
C GLU A 17 2.28 -0.49 23.93
N LYS A 18 2.85 -0.63 25.13
CA LYS A 18 4.27 -0.80 25.43
C LYS A 18 4.46 -1.66 26.69
N LEU A 19 5.58 -2.37 26.78
CA LEU A 19 5.97 -3.10 27.98
C LEU A 19 6.85 -2.26 28.91
N ASP A 20 6.71 -2.49 30.21
CA ASP A 20 7.46 -1.87 31.29
C ASP A 20 8.71 -2.69 31.71
N PHE A 21 8.93 -3.83 31.06
CA PHE A 21 10.05 -4.75 31.21
C PHE A 21 10.55 -5.24 29.85
N ASP A 22 11.78 -5.78 29.83
CA ASP A 22 12.31 -6.52 28.69
C ASP A 22 11.67 -7.92 28.66
N LEU A 23 11.27 -8.35 27.47
CA LEU A 23 10.65 -9.65 27.23
C LEU A 23 11.64 -10.54 26.47
N TYR A 24 11.80 -11.77 26.96
CA TYR A 24 12.79 -12.74 26.49
C TYR A 24 12.11 -14.01 25.96
N ASN A 25 12.79 -14.73 25.07
CA ASN A 25 12.41 -16.09 24.69
C ASN A 25 12.99 -17.13 25.67
N ALA A 26 12.66 -18.41 25.46
CA ALA A 26 13.19 -19.51 26.26
C ALA A 26 14.72 -19.66 26.20
N HIS A 27 15.38 -19.03 25.22
CA HIS A 27 16.83 -19.02 25.06
C HIS A 27 17.52 -17.81 25.68
N GLY A 28 16.75 -16.92 26.36
CA GLY A 28 17.28 -15.70 26.98
C GLY A 28 17.59 -14.58 25.98
N GLU A 29 17.11 -14.67 24.75
CA GLU A 29 17.22 -13.62 23.74
C GLU A 29 16.07 -12.61 23.91
N ILE A 30 16.36 -11.31 23.78
CA ILE A 30 15.34 -10.25 23.90
C ILE A 30 14.42 -10.28 22.68
N ILE A 31 13.13 -10.52 22.90
CA ILE A 31 12.05 -10.44 21.90
C ILE A 31 11.50 -9.01 21.80
N CYS A 32 11.31 -8.34 22.94
CA CYS A 32 10.74 -7.00 23.01
C CYS A 32 11.41 -6.20 24.10
N LYS A 33 11.97 -5.04 23.76
CA LYS A 33 12.58 -4.16 24.76
C LYS A 33 11.51 -3.38 25.54
N LYS A 34 11.81 -3.08 26.79
CA LYS A 34 11.06 -2.12 27.58
C LYS A 34 10.82 -0.83 26.80
N GLY A 35 9.57 -0.38 26.74
CA GLY A 35 9.14 0.82 26.04
C GLY A 35 9.01 0.68 24.51
N GLN A 36 9.34 -0.48 23.93
CA GLN A 36 9.06 -0.79 22.53
C GLN A 36 7.56 -0.94 22.33
N LYS A 37 7.06 -0.43 21.19
CA LYS A 37 5.64 -0.54 20.83
C LYS A 37 5.31 -2.00 20.54
N LEU A 38 4.24 -2.51 21.12
CA LEU A 38 3.68 -3.82 20.79
C LEU A 38 2.85 -3.67 19.52
N ASP A 39 3.40 -4.07 18.37
CA ASP A 39 2.63 -4.12 17.14
C ASP A 39 1.73 -5.37 17.10
N PRO A 40 0.65 -5.38 16.31
CA PRO A 40 -0.28 -6.51 16.27
C PRO A 40 0.36 -7.86 15.90
N GLY A 41 1.46 -7.85 15.12
CA GLY A 41 2.21 -9.06 14.80
C GLY A 41 2.90 -9.63 16.03
N LEU A 42 3.61 -8.80 16.77
CA LEU A 42 4.23 -9.20 18.02
C LEU A 42 3.19 -9.69 19.04
N VAL A 43 2.06 -9.00 19.22
CA VAL A 43 0.99 -9.44 20.14
C VAL A 43 0.44 -10.81 19.76
N LEU A 44 0.20 -11.05 18.46
CA LEU A 44 -0.25 -12.36 17.98
C LEU A 44 0.72 -13.48 18.38
N MET A 45 2.01 -13.24 18.25
CA MET A 45 3.05 -14.23 18.55
C MET A 45 3.17 -14.57 20.02
N LEU A 46 3.00 -13.56 20.87
CA LEU A 46 3.02 -13.72 22.32
C LEU A 46 1.89 -14.62 22.83
N LYS A 47 0.88 -14.90 22.00
CA LYS A 47 -0.15 -15.90 22.30
C LYS A 47 0.35 -17.33 22.14
N TYR A 48 1.34 -17.55 21.28
CA TYR A 48 1.82 -18.87 20.86
C TYR A 48 3.29 -19.13 21.22
N THR A 49 3.95 -18.19 21.90
CA THR A 49 5.36 -18.29 22.30
C THR A 49 5.46 -18.15 23.80
N LYS A 50 6.16 -19.07 24.47
CA LYS A 50 6.53 -18.89 25.88
C LYS A 50 7.49 -17.71 25.96
N THR A 51 7.09 -16.68 26.71
CA THR A 51 7.89 -15.48 26.86
C THR A 51 8.16 -15.22 28.32
N TYR A 52 9.30 -14.61 28.61
CA TYR A 52 9.79 -14.48 29.96
C TYR A 52 10.17 -13.03 30.27
N LYS A 53 10.11 -12.64 31.54
CA LYS A 53 10.74 -11.43 32.08
C LYS A 53 11.79 -11.82 33.12
N MET A 54 12.82 -11.01 33.27
CA MET A 54 13.83 -11.22 34.32
C MET A 54 13.30 -10.67 35.66
N ASP A 55 13.27 -11.49 36.70
CA ASP A 55 12.98 -11.06 38.09
C ASP A 55 13.69 -11.94 39.13
N GLU A 56 13.87 -11.40 40.34
CA GLU A 56 14.41 -12.11 41.49
C GLU A 56 13.29 -12.95 42.15
N ALA A 57 13.41 -14.28 42.01
CA ALA A 57 12.61 -15.35 42.61
C ALA A 57 11.32 -15.78 41.89
N GLY A 58 11.29 -17.06 41.49
CA GLY A 58 10.08 -17.81 41.15
C GLY A 58 10.33 -18.93 40.14
N LYS A 59 9.96 -20.17 40.50
CA LYS A 59 10.13 -21.41 39.70
C LYS A 59 9.31 -21.43 38.42
N ILE A 60 9.83 -22.12 37.39
CA ILE A 60 9.14 -22.49 36.15
C ILE A 60 8.47 -23.86 36.34
N GLU A 61 7.17 -23.96 36.10
CA GLU A 61 6.47 -25.23 35.88
C GLU A 61 6.36 -25.46 34.37
N ASP A 62 6.78 -26.66 33.95
CA ASP A 62 6.69 -27.14 32.57
C ASP A 62 5.32 -27.78 32.36
N ASP A 63 4.51 -27.24 31.45
CA ASP A 63 3.40 -28.01 30.89
C ASP A 63 3.04 -27.58 29.46
N SER A 64 3.02 -28.58 28.58
CA SER A 64 2.26 -28.74 27.32
C SER A 64 2.29 -27.62 26.25
N VAL A 65 3.28 -27.69 25.34
CA VAL A 65 3.19 -27.11 23.99
C VAL A 65 2.15 -27.89 23.18
N LYS A 66 0.88 -27.56 23.36
CA LYS A 66 -0.22 -28.10 22.56
C LYS A 66 -1.40 -27.14 22.48
N HIS A 67 -1.15 -25.89 22.11
CA HIS A 67 -2.22 -24.98 21.71
C HIS A 67 -1.94 -24.33 20.35
N ASP A 68 -2.45 -25.06 19.36
CA ASP A 68 -3.20 -24.55 18.19
C ASP A 68 -2.40 -23.83 17.09
N VAL A 69 -1.50 -24.58 16.43
CA VAL A 69 -0.86 -24.16 15.17
C VAL A 69 -1.90 -23.80 14.09
N ASP A 70 -3.08 -24.43 14.12
CA ASP A 70 -4.17 -24.12 13.19
C ASP A 70 -4.72 -22.71 13.45
N GLU A 71 -4.94 -22.37 14.72
CA GLU A 71 -5.32 -21.01 15.12
C GLU A 71 -4.22 -20.00 14.79
N PHE A 72 -2.94 -20.31 15.04
CA PHE A 72 -1.83 -19.46 14.67
C PHE A 72 -1.79 -19.17 13.17
N VAL A 73 -1.86 -20.21 12.33
CA VAL A 73 -1.85 -20.08 10.86
C VAL A 73 -3.04 -19.23 10.39
N ARG A 74 -4.23 -19.46 10.96
CA ARG A 74 -5.44 -18.69 10.64
C ARG A 74 -5.29 -17.21 11.01
N GLU A 75 -4.83 -16.91 12.22
CA GLU A 75 -4.63 -15.53 12.69
C GLU A 75 -3.49 -14.82 11.96
N MET A 76 -2.42 -15.52 11.61
CA MET A 76 -1.34 -15.01 10.76
C MET A 76 -1.87 -14.60 9.38
N LEU A 77 -2.72 -15.43 8.76
CA LEU A 77 -3.31 -15.14 7.46
C LEU A 77 -4.32 -13.99 7.54
N LEU A 78 -5.17 -13.97 8.57
CA LEU A 78 -6.04 -12.84 8.91
C LEU A 78 -5.25 -11.53 9.03
N LEU A 79 -4.13 -11.55 9.74
CA LEU A 79 -3.26 -10.40 9.93
C LEU A 79 -2.65 -9.92 8.61
N GLY A 80 -2.15 -10.84 7.79
CA GLY A 80 -1.61 -10.53 6.45
C GLY A 80 -2.65 -9.84 5.57
N VAL A 81 -3.88 -10.38 5.52
CA VAL A 81 -4.99 -9.78 4.76
C VAL A 81 -5.37 -8.41 5.31
N LYS A 82 -5.49 -8.26 6.63
CA LYS A 82 -5.82 -6.98 7.29
C LYS A 82 -4.76 -5.91 7.02
N LYS A 83 -3.48 -6.29 7.03
CA LYS A 83 -2.34 -5.43 6.68
C LYS A 83 -2.18 -5.21 5.16
N LYS A 84 -3.03 -5.83 4.33
CA LYS A 84 -2.95 -5.81 2.86
C LYS A 84 -1.60 -6.29 2.31
N ALA A 85 -1.01 -7.29 2.95
CA ALA A 85 0.22 -7.89 2.49
C ALA A 85 0.01 -8.61 1.15
N SER A 86 0.96 -8.48 0.23
CA SER A 86 0.99 -9.26 -1.02
C SER A 86 1.60 -10.64 -0.79
N LYS A 87 2.56 -10.73 0.13
CA LYS A 87 3.24 -11.98 0.51
C LYS A 87 3.49 -12.06 2.01
N ILE A 88 3.49 -13.27 2.54
CA ILE A 88 3.98 -13.60 3.89
C ILE A 88 5.20 -14.49 3.73
N PHE A 89 6.28 -14.14 4.40
CA PHE A 89 7.53 -14.91 4.47
C PHE A 89 7.63 -15.54 5.85
N ILE A 90 7.95 -16.83 5.89
CA ILE A 90 8.20 -17.57 7.13
C ILE A 90 9.55 -18.28 6.95
N GLU A 91 10.57 -17.81 7.68
CA GLU A 91 11.96 -18.23 7.49
C GLU A 91 12.52 -18.87 8.76
N GLU A 92 13.02 -20.10 8.65
CA GLU A 92 13.81 -20.74 9.69
C GLU A 92 15.20 -20.08 9.77
N SER A 93 15.54 -19.67 10.98
CA SER A 93 16.85 -19.17 11.43
C SER A 93 17.44 -20.10 12.48
N LYS A 94 18.66 -19.82 12.95
CA LYS A 94 19.43 -20.72 13.83
C LYS A 94 18.67 -21.24 15.06
N ASN A 95 17.85 -20.40 15.69
CA ASN A 95 17.10 -20.74 16.91
C ASN A 95 15.58 -20.53 16.78
N ASN A 96 15.12 -19.81 15.75
CA ASN A 96 13.77 -19.27 15.69
C ASN A 96 13.20 -19.33 14.26
N VAL A 97 11.88 -19.16 14.14
CA VAL A 97 11.19 -18.95 12.86
C VAL A 97 10.74 -17.50 12.76
N ASN A 98 11.23 -16.77 11.77
CA ASN A 98 10.87 -15.38 11.54
C ASN A 98 9.68 -15.26 10.60
N LEU A 99 8.77 -14.34 10.90
CA LEU A 99 7.62 -14.02 10.09
C LEU A 99 7.69 -12.56 9.64
N SER A 100 7.60 -12.35 8.32
CA SER A 100 7.63 -11.02 7.71
C SER A 100 6.53 -10.86 6.65
N PHE A 101 5.96 -9.66 6.55
CA PHE A 101 4.91 -9.33 5.59
C PHE A 101 5.45 -8.38 4.52
N LEU A 102 5.20 -8.66 3.25
CA LEU A 102 5.47 -7.72 2.16
C LEU A 102 4.26 -6.82 1.96
N ILE A 103 4.40 -5.55 2.32
CA ILE A 103 3.34 -4.55 2.29
C ILE A 103 3.86 -3.36 1.49
N ASN A 104 3.18 -3.00 0.39
CA ASN A 104 3.58 -1.91 -0.52
C ASN A 104 5.06 -2.03 -0.95
N GLU A 105 5.46 -3.21 -1.43
CA GLU A 105 6.84 -3.52 -1.85
C GLU A 105 7.92 -3.37 -0.77
N ARG A 106 7.53 -3.30 0.50
CA ARG A 106 8.46 -3.26 1.64
C ARG A 106 8.24 -4.45 2.55
N LEU A 107 9.32 -5.17 2.86
CA LEU A 107 9.31 -6.22 3.86
C LEU A 107 9.20 -5.56 5.24
N GLN A 108 8.22 -6.00 6.02
CA GLN A 108 8.01 -5.57 7.39
C GLN A 108 8.07 -6.80 8.28
N ASP A 109 9.09 -6.84 9.12
CA ASP A 109 9.22 -7.88 10.14
C ASP A 109 8.10 -7.73 11.15
N SER A 110 7.59 -8.86 11.60
CA SER A 110 6.40 -8.87 12.44
C SER A 110 6.53 -9.72 13.68
N ALA A 111 7.46 -10.68 13.70
CA ALA A 111 7.32 -11.82 14.59
C ALA A 111 8.50 -12.82 14.51
N SER A 112 8.80 -13.51 15.63
CA SER A 112 9.72 -14.65 15.71
C SER A 112 9.16 -15.75 16.65
N LEU A 113 9.01 -16.99 16.19
CA LEU A 113 8.53 -18.17 16.94
C LEU A 113 9.70 -19.07 17.32
N ASP A 114 9.47 -19.98 18.28
CA ASP A 114 10.36 -21.10 18.52
C ASP A 114 10.49 -22.01 17.27
N LEU A 115 11.70 -22.50 17.01
CA LEU A 115 12.01 -23.33 15.84
C LEU A 115 11.13 -24.59 15.73
N SER A 116 10.68 -25.14 16.85
CA SER A 116 9.83 -26.32 16.90
C SER A 116 8.50 -26.17 16.16
N TYR A 117 8.04 -24.93 15.90
CA TYR A 117 6.80 -24.66 15.18
C TYR A 117 6.94 -24.82 13.67
N PHE A 118 8.16 -24.70 13.11
CA PHE A 118 8.38 -24.68 11.66
C PHE A 118 7.80 -25.92 10.93
N PRO A 119 8.08 -27.16 11.37
CA PRO A 119 7.58 -28.35 10.68
C PRO A 119 6.06 -28.45 10.69
N TYR A 120 5.43 -27.99 11.77
CA TYR A 120 3.97 -27.98 11.91
C TYR A 120 3.34 -26.92 11.01
N ILE A 121 3.92 -25.72 10.93
CA ILE A 121 3.50 -24.65 10.04
C ILE A 121 3.61 -25.10 8.57
N VAL A 122 4.73 -25.71 8.17
CA VAL A 122 4.92 -26.25 6.82
C VAL A 122 3.83 -27.25 6.48
N ASN A 123 3.58 -28.24 7.34
CA ASN A 123 2.57 -29.26 7.07
C ASN A 123 1.17 -28.67 7.02
N LYS A 124 0.87 -27.75 7.93
CA LYS A 124 -0.45 -27.16 8.00
C LYS A 124 -0.74 -26.27 6.79
N LEU A 125 0.23 -25.45 6.37
CA LEU A 125 0.07 -24.56 5.21
C LEU A 125 -0.08 -25.30 3.88
N LYS A 126 0.42 -26.53 3.75
CA LYS A 126 0.15 -27.37 2.57
C LYS A 126 -1.34 -27.68 2.38
N GLU A 127 -2.13 -27.64 3.46
CA GLU A 127 -3.58 -27.88 3.42
C GLU A 127 -4.37 -26.64 2.96
N TYR A 128 -3.77 -25.44 3.05
CA TYR A 128 -4.45 -24.19 2.72
C TYR A 128 -4.26 -23.81 1.25
N THR A 129 -5.30 -24.02 0.45
CA THR A 129 -5.40 -23.47 -0.91
C THR A 129 -6.17 -22.15 -0.95
N SER A 130 -7.06 -21.93 0.01
CA SER A 130 -7.81 -20.69 0.18
C SER A 130 -8.29 -20.53 1.62
N ILE A 131 -8.65 -19.29 2.00
CA ILE A 131 -9.29 -18.98 3.29
C ILE A 131 -10.55 -18.15 3.04
N SER A 132 -11.61 -18.46 3.80
CA SER A 132 -12.82 -17.65 3.86
C SER A 132 -12.75 -16.65 5.01
N LEU A 133 -12.79 -15.36 4.69
CA LEU A 133 -12.82 -14.24 5.65
C LEU A 133 -14.02 -13.35 5.37
N PHE A 134 -14.92 -13.17 6.35
CA PHE A 134 -16.04 -12.21 6.24
C PHE A 134 -16.82 -12.29 4.92
N ASN A 135 -17.17 -13.51 4.47
CA ASN A 135 -17.85 -13.80 3.20
C ASN A 135 -17.03 -13.55 1.91
N ARG A 136 -15.69 -13.50 2.02
CA ARG A 136 -14.75 -13.42 0.90
C ARG A 136 -13.83 -14.62 0.91
N GLN A 137 -13.70 -15.30 -0.23
CA GLN A 137 -12.66 -16.30 -0.44
C GLN A 137 -11.37 -15.61 -0.90
N ILE A 138 -10.25 -15.98 -0.29
CA ILE A 138 -8.93 -15.49 -0.62
C ILE A 138 -8.09 -16.71 -0.97
N ASP A 139 -7.59 -16.73 -2.21
CA ASP A 139 -6.76 -17.82 -2.68
C ASP A 139 -5.33 -17.61 -2.18
N LEU A 140 -4.62 -18.70 -1.92
CA LEU A 140 -3.27 -18.68 -1.38
C LEU A 140 -2.39 -19.53 -2.27
N LYS A 141 -1.20 -19.02 -2.62
CA LYS A 141 -0.18 -19.80 -3.27
C LYS A 141 0.98 -20.04 -2.31
N PHE A 142 1.13 -21.30 -1.93
CA PHE A 142 2.18 -21.77 -1.05
C PHE A 142 3.41 -22.20 -1.85
N THR A 143 4.58 -21.69 -1.47
CA THR A 143 5.89 -22.15 -1.94
C THR A 143 6.76 -22.44 -0.73
N HIS A 144 7.43 -23.59 -0.72
CA HIS A 144 8.37 -23.95 0.34
C HIS A 144 9.66 -24.45 -0.29
N LYS A 145 10.78 -23.86 0.11
CA LYS A 145 12.12 -24.21 -0.34
C LYS A 145 13.08 -24.13 0.83
N ASP A 146 13.69 -25.26 1.17
CA ASP A 146 14.68 -25.38 2.25
C ASP A 146 14.15 -24.82 3.58
N ASN A 147 14.67 -23.68 4.03
CA ASN A 147 14.32 -23.01 5.28
C ASN A 147 13.29 -21.87 5.10
N LEU A 148 12.71 -21.69 3.91
CA LEU A 148 11.82 -20.57 3.60
C LEU A 148 10.47 -21.02 3.07
N ILE A 149 9.41 -20.49 3.67
CA ILE A 149 8.04 -20.55 3.17
C ILE A 149 7.64 -19.17 2.65
N ILE A 150 7.02 -19.14 1.48
CA ILE A 150 6.39 -17.96 0.89
C ILE A 150 4.91 -18.28 0.66
N LEU A 151 4.04 -17.48 1.25
CA LEU A 151 2.61 -17.48 0.99
C LEU A 151 2.26 -16.23 0.19
N GLU A 152 1.88 -16.40 -1.07
CA GLU A 152 1.33 -15.30 -1.86
C GLU A 152 -0.18 -15.21 -1.59
N ILE A 153 -0.64 -14.01 -1.20
CA ILE A 153 -2.06 -13.75 -0.95
C ILE A 153 -2.70 -13.35 -2.29
N LEU A 154 -3.35 -14.32 -2.93
CA LEU A 154 -4.04 -14.18 -4.19
C LEU A 154 -5.49 -13.79 -3.92
N ASP A 155 -5.67 -12.51 -3.65
CA ASP A 155 -6.98 -11.96 -3.43
C ASP A 155 -7.70 -11.80 -4.78
N SER A 156 -8.44 -12.82 -5.23
CA SER A 156 -9.23 -12.82 -6.47
C SER A 156 -10.35 -11.76 -6.50
N ASN A 157 -10.63 -11.13 -5.36
CA ASN A 157 -11.48 -9.94 -5.25
C ASN A 157 -10.72 -8.60 -5.30
N LYS A 158 -9.38 -8.60 -5.50
CA LYS A 158 -8.75 -7.52 -6.28
C LYS A 158 -9.24 -7.68 -7.72
N LYS A 159 -10.50 -7.30 -7.96
CA LYS A 159 -11.01 -7.16 -9.31
C LYS A 159 -10.00 -6.32 -10.08
N GLN A 160 -9.52 -6.80 -11.21
CA GLN A 160 -9.09 -5.87 -12.25
C GLN A 160 -10.24 -4.86 -12.39
N PRO A 161 -9.95 -3.55 -12.43
CA PRO A 161 -11.00 -2.58 -12.64
C PRO A 161 -11.74 -2.98 -13.91
N SER A 162 -13.00 -3.37 -13.76
CA SER A 162 -13.84 -3.82 -14.87
C SER A 162 -14.20 -2.65 -15.80
N SER A 163 -13.89 -1.43 -15.35
CA SER A 163 -14.12 -0.17 -16.05
C SER A 163 -13.17 0.91 -15.52
N LEU A 164 -12.98 1.98 -16.28
CA LEU A 164 -12.17 3.15 -15.89
C LEU A 164 -12.74 3.86 -14.64
N GLU A 165 -14.04 3.71 -14.41
CA GLU A 165 -14.79 4.22 -13.26
C GLU A 165 -14.28 3.65 -11.93
N GLU A 166 -13.87 2.38 -11.94
CA GLU A 166 -13.40 1.68 -10.74
C GLU A 166 -11.97 2.08 -10.35
N MET A 167 -11.28 2.84 -11.20
CA MET A 167 -9.87 3.22 -11.02
C MET A 167 -9.68 4.50 -10.18
N GLY A 168 -10.77 5.12 -9.70
CA GLY A 168 -10.68 6.35 -8.91
C GLY A 168 -10.26 7.58 -9.73
N ILE A 169 -10.53 7.55 -11.05
CA ILE A 169 -10.37 8.68 -11.96
C ILE A 169 -11.45 9.72 -11.63
N SER A 170 -11.08 11.00 -11.51
CA SER A 170 -12.09 12.04 -11.28
C SER A 170 -13.03 12.19 -12.48
N GLU A 171 -14.30 12.51 -12.23
CA GLU A 171 -15.32 12.62 -13.30
C GLU A 171 -14.89 13.53 -14.45
N SER A 172 -14.19 14.62 -14.14
CA SER A 172 -13.67 15.54 -15.16
C SER A 172 -12.64 14.91 -16.09
N ILE A 173 -11.80 14.01 -15.58
CA ILE A 173 -10.80 13.29 -16.36
C ILE A 173 -11.49 12.15 -17.11
N LEU A 174 -12.35 11.38 -16.42
CA LEU A 174 -13.08 10.27 -16.99
C LEU A 174 -13.90 10.70 -18.22
N LYS A 175 -14.56 11.86 -18.16
CA LYS A 175 -15.30 12.43 -19.30
C LYS A 175 -14.39 12.71 -20.51
N LYS A 176 -13.17 13.21 -20.28
CA LYS A 176 -12.18 13.45 -21.35
C LYS A 176 -11.69 12.13 -21.94
N VAL A 177 -11.36 11.15 -21.10
CA VAL A 177 -10.91 9.82 -21.53
C VAL A 177 -12.00 9.14 -22.36
N LYS A 178 -13.25 9.10 -21.88
CA LYS A 178 -14.37 8.50 -22.61
C LYS A 178 -14.57 9.13 -24.00
N LYS A 179 -14.55 10.47 -24.07
CA LYS A 179 -14.63 11.19 -25.35
C LYS A 179 -13.46 10.84 -26.29
N PHE A 180 -12.27 10.62 -25.76
CA PHE A 180 -11.13 10.19 -26.55
C PHE A 180 -11.31 8.75 -27.08
N LEU A 181 -11.83 7.84 -26.25
CA LEU A 181 -12.08 6.44 -26.62
C LEU A 181 -13.15 6.25 -27.69
N GLU A 182 -13.95 7.28 -28.00
CA GLU A 182 -14.88 7.29 -29.14
C GLU A 182 -14.15 7.41 -30.50
N LYS A 183 -12.87 7.77 -30.51
CA LYS A 183 -12.08 7.94 -31.74
C LYS A 183 -11.63 6.60 -32.30
N LYS A 184 -11.75 6.45 -33.62
CA LYS A 184 -11.26 5.27 -34.35
C LYS A 184 -9.75 5.33 -34.52
N GLU A 185 -9.11 4.16 -34.45
CA GLU A 185 -7.67 3.99 -34.72
C GLU A 185 -6.78 4.87 -33.83
N ALA A 186 -7.25 5.22 -32.62
CA ALA A 186 -6.51 6.05 -31.69
C ALA A 186 -5.54 5.21 -30.84
N VAL A 187 -4.47 5.84 -30.37
CA VAL A 187 -3.47 5.23 -29.49
C VAL A 187 -3.58 5.86 -28.11
N LEU A 188 -3.78 5.05 -27.08
CA LEU A 188 -3.76 5.47 -25.68
C LEU A 188 -2.43 5.05 -25.03
N TYR A 189 -1.56 6.03 -24.77
CA TYR A 189 -0.38 5.82 -23.95
C TYR A 189 -0.78 5.83 -22.47
N THR A 190 -0.21 4.90 -21.71
CA THR A 190 -0.51 4.72 -20.29
C THR A 190 0.80 4.72 -19.49
N ALA A 191 0.86 5.56 -18.47
CA ALA A 191 2.07 5.78 -17.66
C ALA A 191 1.75 5.59 -16.16
N GLY A 192 2.62 4.89 -15.42
CA GLY A 192 2.38 4.58 -14.00
C GLY A 192 1.30 3.53 -13.73
N PHE A 193 0.97 2.72 -14.74
CA PHE A 193 0.08 1.56 -14.64
C PHE A 193 0.88 0.27 -14.80
N THR A 194 0.44 -0.81 -14.17
CA THR A 194 0.85 -2.16 -14.57
C THR A 194 -0.09 -2.65 -15.67
N SER A 195 0.38 -3.50 -16.59
CA SER A 195 -0.43 -4.04 -17.72
C SER A 195 -1.79 -4.57 -17.27
N ASP A 196 -1.84 -5.15 -16.08
CA ASP A 196 -3.02 -5.83 -15.55
C ASP A 196 -4.00 -4.89 -14.83
N THR A 197 -3.70 -3.58 -14.78
CA THR A 197 -4.53 -2.58 -14.08
C THR A 197 -5.40 -1.73 -14.99
N ILE A 198 -5.26 -1.88 -16.32
CA ILE A 198 -6.05 -1.15 -17.30
C ILE A 198 -7.09 -2.10 -17.89
N PRO A 199 -8.39 -1.74 -17.89
CA PRO A 199 -9.40 -2.57 -18.53
C PRO A 199 -9.09 -2.71 -20.03
N ASN A 200 -9.55 -3.80 -20.63
CA ASN A 200 -9.48 -3.92 -22.09
C ASN A 200 -10.37 -2.82 -22.73
N LEU A 201 -9.82 -2.08 -23.70
CA LEU A 201 -10.50 -0.98 -24.39
C LEU A 201 -10.49 -1.27 -25.90
N ASP A 202 -11.52 -1.95 -26.40
CA ASP A 202 -11.57 -2.52 -27.76
C ASP A 202 -11.39 -1.52 -28.91
N ASN A 203 -11.59 -0.21 -28.66
CA ASN A 203 -11.56 0.84 -29.69
C ASN A 203 -10.20 1.52 -29.89
N VAL A 204 -9.23 1.27 -29.01
CA VAL A 204 -7.94 1.97 -29.02
C VAL A 204 -6.77 1.00 -28.83
N GLU A 205 -5.63 1.33 -29.44
CA GLU A 205 -4.37 0.64 -29.18
C GLU A 205 -3.79 1.17 -27.85
N ILE A 206 -3.60 0.30 -26.85
CA ILE A 206 -3.01 0.67 -25.57
C ILE A 206 -1.49 0.46 -25.61
N LYS A 207 -0.72 1.49 -25.28
CA LYS A 207 0.74 1.43 -25.12
C LYS A 207 1.14 1.82 -23.70
N THR A 208 1.62 0.86 -22.91
CA THR A 208 2.14 1.15 -21.56
C THR A 208 3.61 1.54 -21.61
N THR A 209 4.00 2.53 -20.81
CA THR A 209 5.38 3.03 -20.73
C THR A 209 5.82 3.16 -19.26
N GLU A 210 7.14 3.20 -19.05
CA GLU A 210 7.76 3.46 -17.74
C GLU A 210 7.84 4.96 -17.40
N ALA A 211 7.32 5.84 -18.26
CA ALA A 211 7.31 7.28 -18.03
C ALA A 211 6.51 7.62 -16.77
N ALA A 212 6.92 8.68 -16.07
CA ALA A 212 6.32 9.10 -14.81
C ALA A 212 5.06 9.97 -15.00
N ASP A 213 4.93 10.67 -16.14
CA ASP A 213 3.87 11.65 -16.38
C ASP A 213 3.65 11.93 -17.89
N VAL A 214 2.64 12.76 -18.18
CA VAL A 214 2.30 13.19 -19.55
C VAL A 214 3.46 13.87 -20.26
N PHE A 215 4.28 14.64 -19.53
CA PHE A 215 5.38 15.39 -20.12
C PHE A 215 6.46 14.44 -20.66
N GLU A 216 6.84 13.43 -19.87
CA GLU A 216 7.79 12.40 -20.30
C GLU A 216 7.23 11.55 -21.45
N VAL A 217 5.94 11.23 -21.44
CA VAL A 217 5.31 10.51 -22.56
C VAL A 217 5.34 11.36 -23.84
N ILE A 218 5.12 12.68 -23.77
CA ILE A 218 5.24 13.56 -24.94
C ILE A 218 6.66 13.52 -25.52
N LYS A 219 7.71 13.49 -24.68
CA LYS A 219 9.10 13.33 -25.15
C LYS A 219 9.36 12.01 -25.86
N ILE A 220 8.67 10.94 -25.45
CA ILE A 220 8.75 9.64 -26.11
C ILE A 220 8.04 9.71 -27.46
N ILE A 221 6.84 10.28 -27.49
CA ILE A 221 6.03 10.41 -28.71
C ILE A 221 6.69 11.34 -29.72
N SER A 222 7.35 12.43 -29.30
CA SER A 222 7.99 13.38 -30.22
C SER A 222 9.10 12.75 -31.07
N LYS A 223 9.66 11.62 -30.62
CA LYS A 223 10.66 10.83 -31.36
C LYS A 223 10.03 9.77 -32.28
N GLN A 224 8.72 9.58 -32.19
CA GLN A 224 7.95 8.62 -32.98
C GLN A 224 7.07 9.39 -33.95
N LYS A 225 7.14 9.10 -35.26
CA LYS A 225 6.16 9.63 -36.20
C LYS A 225 4.81 8.95 -35.92
N VAL A 226 3.89 9.70 -35.31
CA VAL A 226 2.52 9.23 -35.02
C VAL A 226 1.54 10.05 -35.86
N ASP A 227 0.82 9.37 -36.75
CA ASP A 227 -0.17 9.93 -37.67
C ASP A 227 -1.63 9.70 -37.21
N LYS A 228 -1.80 9.12 -36.02
CA LYS A 228 -3.07 8.78 -35.38
C LYS A 228 -3.37 9.71 -34.20
N PRO A 229 -4.64 9.88 -33.80
CA PRO A 229 -4.98 10.57 -32.55
C PRO A 229 -4.30 9.90 -31.35
N VAL A 230 -3.66 10.69 -30.49
CA VAL A 230 -2.96 10.17 -29.31
C VAL A 230 -3.58 10.72 -28.04
N GLY A 231 -3.84 9.82 -27.10
CA GLY A 231 -4.23 10.14 -25.72
C GLY A 231 -3.15 9.66 -24.79
N ILE A 232 -2.91 10.39 -23.71
CA ILE A 232 -1.99 10.01 -22.66
C ILE A 232 -2.78 10.01 -21.36
N LEU A 233 -2.86 8.86 -20.71
CA LEU A 233 -3.38 8.71 -19.35
C LEU A 233 -2.21 8.35 -18.45
N ALA A 234 -1.94 9.16 -17.43
CA ALA A 234 -0.90 8.87 -16.44
C ALA A 234 -1.50 8.74 -15.04
N GLN A 235 -0.89 7.88 -14.22
CA GLN A 235 -1.28 7.62 -12.83
C GLN A 235 -0.08 7.75 -11.89
N LYS A 236 -0.31 8.26 -10.68
CA LYS A 236 0.59 8.13 -9.53
C LYS A 236 -0.17 7.63 -8.31
N LEU A 237 0.53 6.95 -7.40
CA LEU A 237 -0.01 6.56 -6.10
C LEU A 237 0.43 7.59 -5.05
N VAL A 238 -0.53 8.11 -4.30
CA VAL A 238 -0.30 9.01 -3.16
C VAL A 238 -0.90 8.43 -1.89
N LYS A 239 -0.37 8.84 -0.74
CA LYS A 239 -0.83 8.32 0.56
C LYS A 239 -2.28 8.71 0.83
N LYS A 240 -3.11 7.73 1.17
CA LYS A 240 -4.52 7.96 1.52
C LYS A 240 -4.65 8.32 2.99
N LEU A 241 -5.34 9.41 3.32
CA LEU A 241 -5.60 9.81 4.70
C LEU A 241 -6.41 8.74 5.46
N CYS A 242 -6.06 8.50 6.73
CA CYS A 242 -6.81 7.61 7.58
C CYS A 242 -8.17 8.22 7.93
N ASN A 243 -9.26 7.54 7.57
CA ASN A 243 -10.62 8.01 7.85
C ASN A 243 -10.95 8.10 9.35
N ASN A 244 -10.22 7.38 10.21
CA ASN A 244 -10.47 7.38 11.66
C ASN A 244 -9.83 8.57 12.40
N CYS A 245 -8.79 9.19 11.83
CA CYS A 245 -8.03 10.20 12.56
C CYS A 245 -7.73 11.48 11.76
N LYS A 246 -8.07 11.57 10.47
CA LYS A 246 -7.87 12.80 9.70
C LYS A 246 -8.53 14.00 10.38
N GLU A 247 -7.81 15.11 10.44
CA GLU A 247 -8.28 16.33 11.12
C GLU A 247 -8.52 17.42 10.08
N LYS A 248 -9.72 18.02 10.13
CA LYS A 248 -10.10 19.12 9.23
C LYS A 248 -9.41 20.40 9.70
N TYR A 249 -8.80 21.15 8.78
CA TYR A 249 -8.22 22.46 9.06
C TYR A 249 -8.61 23.47 7.98
N ARG A 250 -8.72 24.73 8.37
CA ARG A 250 -9.05 25.84 7.47
C ARG A 250 -7.78 26.32 6.77
N LEU A 251 -7.86 26.56 5.47
CA LEU A 251 -6.78 27.18 4.72
C LEU A 251 -6.63 28.67 5.05
N SER A 252 -5.40 29.16 5.08
CA SER A 252 -5.14 30.60 5.14
C SER A 252 -5.49 31.28 3.81
N ARG A 253 -5.59 32.61 3.81
CA ARG A 253 -5.86 33.38 2.57
C ARG A 253 -4.76 33.16 1.54
N GLU A 254 -3.51 33.10 2.00
CA GLU A 254 -2.34 32.85 1.16
C GLU A 254 -2.44 31.48 0.48
N GLN A 255 -2.85 30.44 1.23
CA GLN A 255 -3.04 29.09 0.68
C GLN A 255 -4.21 29.04 -0.32
N ILE A 256 -5.30 29.77 -0.05
CA ILE A 256 -6.45 29.83 -0.97
C ILE A 256 -6.03 30.49 -2.29
N ASN A 257 -5.31 31.62 -2.22
CA ASN A 257 -4.80 32.27 -3.42
C ASN A 257 -3.80 31.37 -4.18
N GLU A 258 -2.91 30.69 -3.47
CA GLU A 258 -1.95 29.77 -4.09
C GLU A 258 -2.63 28.62 -4.85
N PHE A 259 -3.66 27.98 -4.27
CA PHE A 259 -4.28 26.80 -4.86
C PHE A 259 -5.40 27.12 -5.86
N PHE A 260 -6.11 28.23 -5.67
CA PHE A 260 -7.32 28.54 -6.44
C PHE A 260 -7.23 29.83 -7.26
N MET A 261 -6.13 30.60 -7.12
CA MET A 261 -5.97 31.92 -7.74
C MET A 261 -7.16 32.84 -7.45
N SER A 262 -7.68 32.76 -6.22
CA SER A 262 -8.83 33.51 -5.75
C SER A 262 -8.46 34.31 -4.51
N ASP A 263 -8.80 35.60 -4.53
CA ASP A 263 -8.69 36.53 -3.41
C ASP A 263 -10.04 36.70 -2.68
N GLU A 264 -11.04 35.89 -3.01
CA GLU A 264 -12.36 35.94 -2.36
C GLU A 264 -12.29 35.47 -0.91
N GLU A 265 -13.13 36.07 -0.05
CA GLU A 265 -13.31 35.62 1.34
C GLU A 265 -14.18 34.37 1.40
N ILE A 266 -13.62 33.25 0.91
CA ILE A 266 -14.24 31.92 0.98
C ILE A 266 -13.60 31.08 2.09
N GLU A 267 -14.39 30.19 2.68
CA GLU A 267 -13.87 29.20 3.63
C GLU A 267 -13.54 27.89 2.91
N VAL A 268 -12.25 27.61 2.75
CA VAL A 268 -11.77 26.34 2.21
C VAL A 268 -11.13 25.52 3.32
N TYR A 269 -11.43 24.23 3.33
CA TYR A 269 -10.93 23.30 4.34
C TYR A 269 -10.24 22.11 3.69
N PHE A 270 -9.06 21.78 4.21
CA PHE A 270 -8.34 20.54 3.90
C PHE A 270 -8.31 19.64 5.13
N PHE A 271 -7.64 18.49 4.98
CA PHE A 271 -7.44 17.52 6.03
C PHE A 271 -5.95 17.24 6.22
N LYS A 272 -5.52 17.06 7.47
CA LYS A 272 -4.15 16.71 7.84
C LYS A 272 -4.11 15.36 8.58
N PRO A 273 -3.01 14.60 8.48
CA PRO A 273 -2.83 13.35 9.22
C PRO A 273 -2.65 13.64 10.72
N LYS A 274 -3.33 12.88 11.58
CA LYS A 274 -3.17 12.95 13.04
C LYS A 274 -2.42 11.74 13.61
N GLY A 275 -2.69 10.56 13.05
CA GLY A 275 -2.22 9.29 13.60
C GLY A 275 -3.21 8.71 14.63
N CYS A 276 -3.40 7.39 14.55
CA CYS A 276 -4.13 6.60 15.54
C CYS A 276 -3.69 5.13 15.46
N ILE A 277 -4.14 4.31 16.40
CA ILE A 277 -3.85 2.86 16.43
C ILE A 277 -4.23 2.15 15.13
N VAL A 278 -5.34 2.55 14.47
CA VAL A 278 -5.82 1.90 13.23
C VAL A 278 -4.88 2.10 12.05
N CYS A 279 -4.09 3.17 12.04
CA CYS A 279 -3.13 3.47 10.98
C CYS A 279 -1.68 3.40 11.46
N ASP A 280 -1.43 2.69 12.56
CA ASP A 280 -0.10 2.59 13.19
C ASP A 280 0.56 3.96 13.46
N ASN A 281 -0.25 4.94 13.87
CA ASN A 281 0.16 6.32 14.12
C ASN A 281 0.74 7.08 12.92
N THR A 282 0.62 6.57 11.68
CA THR A 282 1.11 7.26 10.47
C THR A 282 0.20 8.39 10.00
N GLY A 283 -1.10 8.30 10.31
CA GLY A 283 -2.15 9.17 9.77
C GLY A 283 -2.64 8.79 8.37
N PHE A 284 -2.12 7.71 7.79
CA PHE A 284 -2.46 7.24 6.43
C PHE A 284 -2.90 5.77 6.43
N SER A 285 -3.81 5.38 5.54
CA SER A 285 -4.34 4.02 5.42
C SER A 285 -4.33 3.56 3.97
N GLY A 286 -3.16 3.11 3.53
CA GLY A 286 -2.89 2.73 2.15
C GLY A 286 -2.69 3.93 1.23
N GLU A 287 -2.99 3.72 -0.05
CA GLU A 287 -2.75 4.68 -1.12
C GLU A 287 -4.04 4.93 -1.91
N ILE A 288 -4.04 6.03 -2.66
CA ILE A 288 -5.06 6.38 -3.64
C ILE A 288 -4.35 6.85 -4.91
N GLN A 289 -4.94 6.52 -6.06
CA GLN A 289 -4.45 6.97 -7.35
C GLN A 289 -4.73 8.47 -7.52
N ILE A 290 -3.85 9.19 -8.18
CA ILE A 290 -4.14 10.47 -8.84
C ILE A 290 -3.86 10.32 -10.32
N HIS A 291 -4.59 11.06 -11.15
CA HIS A 291 -4.53 10.90 -12.60
C HIS A 291 -4.33 12.24 -13.29
N GLU A 292 -3.75 12.17 -14.48
CA GLU A 292 -3.77 13.23 -15.46
C GLU A 292 -4.02 12.65 -16.84
N PHE A 293 -4.69 13.43 -17.68
CA PHE A 293 -5.02 13.01 -19.03
C PHE A 293 -4.79 14.16 -20.00
N PHE A 294 -4.10 13.86 -21.10
CA PHE A 294 -3.87 14.81 -22.18
C PHE A 294 -4.13 14.16 -23.53
N GLU A 295 -4.92 14.85 -24.35
CA GLU A 295 -5.16 14.46 -25.74
C GLU A 295 -4.26 15.33 -26.63
N LEU A 296 -3.44 14.69 -27.46
CA LEU A 296 -2.70 15.36 -28.51
C LEU A 296 -3.61 15.46 -29.74
N ASP A 297 -4.06 16.68 -30.02
CA ASP A 297 -4.74 16.96 -31.26
C ASP A 297 -3.77 17.00 -32.45
N LYS A 298 -4.31 17.08 -33.67
CA LYS A 298 -3.50 17.14 -34.90
C LYS A 298 -2.56 18.34 -34.92
N SER A 299 -2.94 19.48 -34.35
CA SER A 299 -2.08 20.66 -34.29
C SER A 299 -0.88 20.41 -33.39
N PHE A 300 -1.11 19.76 -32.25
CA PHE A 300 -0.05 19.37 -31.32
C PHE A 300 0.89 18.38 -31.97
N LEU A 301 0.37 17.31 -32.60
CA LEU A 301 1.17 16.31 -33.30
C LEU A 301 2.01 16.94 -34.43
N ASN A 302 1.44 17.87 -35.20
CA ASN A 302 2.17 18.59 -36.25
C ASN A 302 3.24 19.55 -35.70
N SER A 303 3.11 20.00 -34.45
CA SER A 303 4.13 20.79 -33.76
C SER A 303 5.24 19.94 -33.13
N LEU A 304 5.07 18.62 -33.08
CA LEU A 304 6.11 17.69 -32.66
C LEU A 304 7.16 17.56 -33.77
N ASN A 305 8.18 18.40 -33.72
CA ASN A 305 9.42 18.20 -34.48
C ASN A 305 10.41 17.34 -33.66
N GLU A 306 11.45 16.78 -34.31
CA GLU A 306 12.39 15.83 -33.67
C GLU A 306 13.19 16.39 -32.47
N ASP A 307 13.10 17.69 -32.15
CA ASP A 307 13.89 18.37 -31.11
C ASP A 307 13.07 19.29 -30.18
N LEU A 308 11.84 18.91 -29.81
CA LEU A 308 11.07 19.69 -28.83
C LEU A 308 11.80 19.79 -27.49
N SER A 309 12.15 21.02 -27.12
CA SER A 309 12.77 21.31 -25.84
C SER A 309 11.74 21.20 -24.69
N ASP A 310 12.24 20.92 -23.49
CA ASP A 310 11.44 20.87 -22.26
C ASP A 310 10.60 22.13 -22.03
N ARG A 311 11.17 23.28 -22.44
CA ARG A 311 10.51 24.58 -22.35
C ARG A 311 9.32 24.69 -23.31
N GLU A 312 9.44 24.15 -24.51
CA GLU A 312 8.38 24.17 -25.52
C GLU A 312 7.24 23.25 -25.11
N ILE A 313 7.52 22.02 -24.68
CA ILE A 313 6.49 21.08 -24.18
C ILE A 313 5.75 21.71 -23.00
N SER A 314 6.49 22.30 -22.04
CA SER A 314 5.89 22.99 -20.89
C SER A 314 4.99 24.15 -21.31
N LYS A 315 5.42 24.95 -22.30
CA LYS A 315 4.63 26.07 -22.84
C LYS A 315 3.36 25.59 -23.51
N LEU A 316 3.45 24.52 -24.32
CA LEU A 316 2.31 23.92 -25.01
C LEU A 316 1.28 23.39 -24.01
N LEU A 317 1.71 22.60 -23.01
CA LEU A 317 0.83 22.10 -21.95
C LEU A 317 0.16 23.24 -21.16
N LYS A 318 0.90 24.29 -20.82
CA LYS A 318 0.31 25.47 -20.16
C LYS A 318 -0.73 26.16 -21.04
N SER A 319 -0.43 26.35 -22.33
CA SER A 319 -1.33 27.03 -23.26
C SER A 319 -2.61 26.23 -23.59
N SER A 320 -2.55 24.90 -23.48
CA SER A 320 -3.72 24.02 -23.70
C SER A 320 -4.66 23.95 -22.49
N GLY A 321 -4.30 24.57 -21.36
CA GLY A 321 -5.03 24.45 -20.11
C GLY A 321 -4.92 23.05 -19.49
N PHE A 322 -3.82 22.35 -19.75
CA PHE A 322 -3.56 21.03 -19.19
C PHE A 322 -3.61 21.06 -17.66
N GLN A 323 -4.37 20.14 -17.10
CA GLN A 323 -4.55 19.94 -15.66
C GLN A 323 -3.82 18.65 -15.28
N GLY A 324 -2.58 18.79 -14.84
CA GLY A 324 -1.75 17.66 -14.42
C GLY A 324 -2.12 17.11 -13.05
N PHE A 325 -1.29 16.20 -12.53
CA PHE A 325 -1.50 15.52 -11.24
C PHE A 325 -1.91 16.42 -10.07
N LYS A 326 -1.29 17.61 -9.94
CA LYS A 326 -1.58 18.57 -8.86
C LYS A 326 -3.06 18.95 -8.82
N TYR A 327 -3.72 19.02 -9.97
CA TYR A 327 -5.15 19.36 -10.05
C TYR A 327 -6.04 18.23 -9.52
N ASP A 328 -5.75 16.97 -9.84
CA ASP A 328 -6.49 15.82 -9.31
C ASP A 328 -6.21 15.59 -7.81
N GLU A 329 -4.96 15.80 -7.39
CA GLU A 329 -4.54 15.76 -5.97
C GLU A 329 -5.26 16.84 -5.15
N LEU A 330 -5.37 18.07 -5.68
CA LEU A 330 -6.11 19.17 -5.05
C LEU A 330 -7.58 18.80 -4.82
N LYS A 331 -8.24 18.22 -5.83
CA LYS A 331 -9.64 17.75 -5.70
C LYS A 331 -9.77 16.67 -4.63
N LYS A 332 -8.86 15.70 -4.61
CA LYS A 332 -8.87 14.62 -3.61
C LYS A 332 -8.52 15.11 -2.21
N SER A 333 -7.73 16.18 -2.10
CA SER A 333 -7.42 16.85 -0.84
C SER A 333 -8.63 17.59 -0.25
N LEU A 334 -9.41 18.27 -1.10
CA LEU A 334 -10.68 18.89 -0.73
C LEU A 334 -11.68 17.86 -0.17
N LEU A 335 -11.68 16.63 -0.72
CA LEU A 335 -12.50 15.52 -0.26
C LEU A 335 -11.94 14.80 0.99
N GLY A 336 -10.77 15.21 1.47
CA GLY A 336 -10.10 14.58 2.61
C GLY A 336 -9.68 13.14 2.33
N LEU A 337 -9.31 12.83 1.09
CA LEU A 337 -8.82 11.51 0.66
C LEU A 337 -7.29 11.42 0.72
N THR A 338 -6.60 12.52 0.44
CA THR A 338 -5.14 12.67 0.50
C THR A 338 -4.78 14.04 1.10
N VAL A 339 -3.49 14.28 1.31
CA VAL A 339 -2.93 15.63 1.52
C VAL A 339 -2.45 16.18 0.19
N ILE A 340 -2.38 17.51 0.08
CA ILE A 340 -1.65 18.15 -1.02
C ILE A 340 -0.16 18.19 -0.67
N ASN A 341 0.68 17.67 -1.55
CA ASN A 341 2.12 17.82 -1.39
C ASN A 341 2.55 19.14 -2.04
N ASN A 342 3.12 20.03 -1.23
CA ASN A 342 3.82 21.20 -1.76
C ASN A 342 5.19 20.72 -2.25
N TYR A 343 5.39 20.66 -3.57
CA TYR A 343 6.71 20.46 -4.19
C TYR A 343 7.34 21.81 -4.51
#